data_AF-A0A849SJ83-F1
#
_entry.id   AF-A0A849SJ83-F1
#
_cell.length_a   1.000
_cell.length_b   1.000
_cell.length_c   1.000
_cell.angle_alpha   90.00
_cell.angle_beta   90.00
_cell.angle_gamma   90.00
#
_symmetry.space_group_name_H-M   'P 1'
#
loop_
_entity.id
_entity.type
_entity.pdbx_description
1 polymer ?
#
loop_
_entity_poly.entity_id
_entity_poly.type
_entity_poly.pdbx_seq_one_letter_code
_entity_poly.pdbx_strand_id
1 'polypeptide(L)'
;MLHLSKMPILKFRQKGAALIFMAFILGLGAAAYVLKTYNSEAAKAKRDEKSAISLVMAKEALLAYSISRTGAGERPGNMPRPDYFASSESPANYDGDADGGCLDYSKPPNGLPLISSTENMRCLGRLPWRTLGMSIASPTQNDGVGNMPWYAVSANLTAPACITALNSSILSMPYTGYVCGSATNLPYPWLTVKDNLGNIISNRVAAVLLMPNAILSGQARPVTPLAGITNYLEAGNSDFDNEFTVATDLNMNDKLVYITIDELMAAVSRRVSSDISILLNKYNKKNTHFPYAAPLGSSLNNFISSGVAKKGMVPVDITDTCSSTPTTNCNLQPIASIAFTRVSGTAWASDTGACTRSGATCTCAVSAGGSAIGSCTRTTRTFSCNGSGVCTHNVTGTNKYTYTVPSYANVGYPTGACTINPSNLQVAVCTDIGSFSIGLVEPAWFSTNLWQDYLYYEWSPTSSLEAGGRTGIGAVLVGVGEPIVNAPYATKGSPQSRPPVNLTPSLSDYLDSAENVSVNSIYDATSKQRTNNYNDQTFVVSP
;
A
#
# COMPACT_ATOMS: atom_id res chain seq x y z
N MET A 1 -69.30 -19.28 -89.76
CA MET A 1 -67.88 -19.12 -89.36
C MET A 1 -67.76 -17.72 -88.77
N LEU A 2 -67.35 -17.45 -87.53
CA LEU A 2 -66.54 -18.16 -86.55
C LEU A 2 -66.91 -17.64 -85.13
N HIS A 3 -66.68 -18.49 -84.13
CA HIS A 3 -66.73 -18.28 -82.68
C HIS A 3 -66.08 -16.98 -82.15
N LEU A 4 -66.57 -16.44 -81.02
CA LEU A 4 -65.75 -16.14 -79.82
C LEU A 4 -66.57 -15.68 -78.59
N SER A 5 -66.61 -16.58 -77.60
CA SER A 5 -66.57 -16.43 -76.13
C SER A 5 -67.07 -15.16 -75.43
N LYS A 6 -68.09 -15.32 -74.58
CA LYS A 6 -68.43 -14.43 -73.45
C LYS A 6 -67.55 -14.76 -72.23
N MET A 7 -66.87 -13.75 -71.65
CA MET A 7 -66.46 -13.76 -70.24
C MET A 7 -67.06 -12.53 -69.52
N PRO A 8 -67.73 -12.71 -68.36
CA PRO A 8 -68.24 -11.60 -67.58
C PRO A 8 -67.12 -11.02 -66.68
N ILE A 9 -66.83 -9.73 -66.87
CA ILE A 9 -65.95 -8.96 -66.00
C ILE A 9 -66.73 -8.54 -64.75
N LEU A 10 -66.51 -9.24 -63.64
CA LEU A 10 -66.97 -8.82 -62.31
C LEU A 10 -66.12 -7.63 -61.83
N LYS A 11 -66.66 -6.41 -61.98
CA LYS A 11 -66.14 -5.20 -61.32
C LYS A 11 -66.45 -5.24 -59.83
N PHE A 12 -65.53 -5.77 -59.02
CA PHE A 12 -65.55 -5.54 -57.58
C PHE A 12 -65.11 -4.09 -57.28
N ARG A 13 -66.07 -3.25 -56.89
CA ARG A 13 -65.81 -2.01 -56.16
C ARG A 13 -65.36 -2.38 -54.74
N GLN A 14 -64.06 -2.52 -54.54
CA GLN A 14 -63.44 -2.36 -53.24
C GLN A 14 -62.31 -1.37 -53.41
N LYS A 15 -62.23 -0.26 -52.66
CA LYS A 15 -60.97 0.37 -52.17
C LYS A 15 -61.20 1.32 -50.96
N GLY A 16 -62.07 0.94 -50.02
CA GLY A 16 -62.13 1.58 -48.69
C GLY A 16 -61.50 0.69 -47.60
N ALA A 17 -61.96 -0.56 -47.54
CA ALA A 17 -61.49 -1.54 -46.54
C ALA A 17 -60.02 -1.94 -46.68
N ALA A 18 -59.48 -2.00 -47.91
CA ALA A 18 -58.09 -2.40 -48.15
C ALA A 18 -57.06 -1.43 -47.53
N LEU A 19 -57.36 -0.12 -47.54
CA LEU A 19 -56.47 0.89 -47.00
C LEU A 19 -56.49 0.89 -45.45
N ILE A 20 -57.66 0.61 -44.86
CA ILE A 20 -57.81 0.40 -43.42
C ILE A 20 -57.06 -0.87 -42.98
N PHE A 21 -57.17 -1.96 -43.74
CA PHE A 21 -56.45 -3.20 -43.45
C PHE A 21 -54.92 -3.02 -43.54
N MET A 22 -54.45 -2.28 -44.55
CA MET A 22 -53.03 -1.99 -44.73
C MET A 22 -52.50 -1.07 -43.62
N ALA A 23 -53.27 -0.05 -43.23
CA ALA A 23 -52.94 0.81 -42.09
C ALA A 23 -52.93 0.03 -40.76
N PHE A 24 -53.84 -0.92 -40.58
CA PHE A 24 -53.89 -1.80 -39.42
C PHE A 24 -52.67 -2.73 -39.35
N ILE A 25 -52.28 -3.33 -40.47
CA ILE A 25 -51.07 -4.17 -40.56
C ILE A 25 -49.81 -3.35 -40.30
N LEU A 26 -49.71 -2.13 -40.85
CA LEU A 26 -48.59 -1.23 -40.59
C LEU A 26 -48.57 -0.76 -39.13
N GLY A 27 -49.73 -0.50 -38.53
CA GLY A 27 -49.86 -0.16 -37.11
C GLY A 27 -49.42 -1.29 -36.19
N LEU A 28 -49.82 -2.53 -36.48
CA LEU A 28 -49.37 -3.72 -35.76
C LEU A 28 -47.87 -3.98 -35.95
N GLY A 29 -47.35 -3.78 -37.17
CA GLY A 29 -45.92 -3.88 -37.46
C GLY A 29 -45.09 -2.85 -36.68
N ALA A 30 -45.55 -1.60 -36.63
CA ALA A 30 -44.91 -0.55 -35.84
C ALA A 30 -45.00 -0.83 -34.33
N ALA A 31 -46.15 -1.28 -33.83
CA ALA A 31 -46.31 -1.63 -32.43
C ALA A 31 -45.43 -2.82 -32.02
N ALA A 32 -45.36 -3.87 -32.85
CA ALA A 32 -44.48 -5.02 -32.63
C ALA A 32 -42.99 -4.63 -32.69
N TYR A 33 -42.61 -3.72 -33.59
CA TYR A 33 -41.25 -3.19 -33.66
C TYR A 33 -40.90 -2.37 -32.41
N VAL A 34 -41.80 -1.50 -31.95
CA VAL A 34 -41.63 -0.71 -30.72
C VAL A 34 -41.52 -1.64 -29.50
N LEU A 35 -42.37 -2.66 -29.38
CA LEU A 35 -42.30 -3.66 -28.31
C LEU A 35 -41.00 -4.47 -28.35
N LYS A 36 -40.47 -4.77 -29.54
CA LYS A 36 -39.18 -5.46 -29.70
C LYS A 36 -37.99 -4.56 -29.32
N THR A 37 -38.10 -3.25 -29.53
CA THR A 37 -37.09 -2.29 -29.04
C THR A 37 -37.19 -2.00 -27.53
N TYR A 38 -38.32 -2.30 -26.90
CA TYR A 38 -38.57 -2.07 -25.47
C TYR A 38 -38.29 -3.31 -24.62
N ASN A 39 -37.11 -3.91 -24.77
CA ASN A 39 -36.68 -5.00 -23.90
C ASN A 39 -36.14 -4.43 -22.58
N SER A 40 -37.01 -4.29 -21.58
CA SER A 40 -36.67 -3.81 -20.24
C SER A 40 -35.59 -4.64 -19.56
N GLU A 41 -35.55 -5.95 -19.81
CA GLU A 41 -34.51 -6.86 -19.30
C GLU A 41 -33.15 -6.55 -19.92
N ALA A 42 -33.07 -6.32 -21.24
CA ALA A 42 -31.82 -5.93 -21.89
C ALA A 42 -31.31 -4.56 -21.37
N ALA A 43 -32.22 -3.61 -21.14
CA ALA A 43 -31.86 -2.31 -20.57
C ALA A 43 -31.41 -2.44 -19.10
N LYS A 44 -32.03 -3.32 -18.31
CA LYS A 44 -31.62 -3.63 -16.93
C LYS A 44 -30.26 -4.31 -16.90
N ALA A 45 -30.05 -5.36 -17.69
CA ALA A 45 -28.78 -6.07 -17.80
C ALA A 45 -27.63 -5.13 -18.19
N LYS A 46 -27.85 -4.22 -19.15
CA LYS A 46 -26.86 -3.21 -19.55
C LYS A 46 -26.52 -2.22 -18.42
N ARG A 47 -27.50 -1.84 -17.60
CA ARG A 47 -27.25 -1.00 -16.42
C ARG A 47 -26.48 -1.76 -15.34
N ASP A 48 -26.87 -3.00 -15.07
CA ASP A 48 -26.20 -3.87 -14.10
C ASP A 48 -24.73 -4.10 -14.49
N GLU A 49 -24.47 -4.34 -15.79
CA GLU A 49 -23.12 -4.44 -16.34
C GLU A 49 -22.32 -3.15 -16.12
N LYS A 50 -22.89 -1.99 -16.46
CA LYS A 50 -22.24 -0.69 -16.24
C LYS A 50 -21.93 -0.44 -14.76
N SER A 51 -22.86 -0.78 -13.88
CA SER A 51 -22.70 -0.63 -12.43
C SER A 51 -21.60 -1.55 -11.90
N ALA A 52 -21.57 -2.80 -12.33
CA ALA A 52 -20.53 -3.76 -11.96
C ALA A 52 -19.14 -3.28 -12.42
N ILE A 53 -19.01 -2.80 -13.66
CA ILE A 53 -17.75 -2.23 -14.17
C ILE A 53 -17.32 -1.02 -13.32
N SER A 54 -18.26 -0.13 -12.99
CA SER A 54 -17.97 1.08 -12.20
C SER A 54 -17.50 0.74 -10.78
N LEU A 55 -18.13 -0.26 -10.13
CA LEU A 55 -17.72 -0.75 -8.81
C LEU A 55 -16.33 -1.39 -8.84
N VAL A 56 -16.02 -2.20 -9.86
CA VAL A 56 -14.69 -2.80 -10.00
C VAL A 56 -13.63 -1.72 -10.22
N MET A 57 -13.88 -0.75 -11.11
CA MET A 57 -12.96 0.37 -11.32
C MET A 57 -12.73 1.20 -10.05
N ALA A 58 -13.79 1.46 -9.28
CA ALA A 58 -13.70 2.17 -8.00
C ALA A 58 -12.91 1.36 -6.95
N LYS A 59 -13.12 0.04 -6.88
CA LYS A 59 -12.38 -0.85 -5.99
C LYS A 59 -10.88 -0.83 -6.30
N GLU A 60 -10.51 -0.99 -7.56
CA GLU A 60 -9.11 -0.93 -7.99
C GLU A 60 -8.49 0.44 -7.73
N ALA A 61 -9.21 1.53 -8.00
CA ALA A 61 -8.72 2.88 -7.75
C ALA A 61 -8.51 3.15 -6.24
N LEU A 62 -9.39 2.67 -5.36
CA LEU A 62 -9.22 2.77 -3.92
C LEU A 62 -8.00 1.99 -3.43
N LEU A 63 -7.79 0.76 -3.92
CA LEU A 63 -6.62 -0.04 -3.58
C LEU A 63 -5.34 0.67 -4.07
N ALA A 64 -5.32 1.13 -5.32
CA ALA A 64 -4.19 1.85 -5.92
C ALA A 64 -3.87 3.14 -5.17
N TYR A 65 -4.89 3.94 -4.83
CA TYR A 65 -4.73 5.13 -4.00
C TYR A 65 -4.08 4.75 -2.66
N SER A 66 -4.63 3.76 -1.96
CA SER A 66 -4.19 3.38 -0.62
C SER A 66 -2.73 2.92 -0.58
N ILE A 67 -2.27 2.14 -1.57
CA ILE A 67 -0.88 1.69 -1.64
C ILE A 67 0.11 2.76 -2.15
N SER A 68 -0.39 3.84 -2.75
CA SER A 68 0.44 4.92 -3.31
C SER A 68 0.82 6.01 -2.30
N ARG A 69 0.18 6.03 -1.12
CA ARG A 69 0.39 7.03 -0.06
C ARG A 69 1.69 6.81 0.71
N THR A 70 2.80 7.10 0.04
CA THR A 70 4.17 6.87 0.51
C THR A 70 4.94 8.16 0.82
N GLY A 71 4.24 9.29 1.02
CA GLY A 71 4.88 10.53 1.47
C GLY A 71 5.41 10.47 2.91
N ALA A 72 6.24 11.43 3.31
CA ALA A 72 6.66 11.56 4.71
C ALA A 72 5.44 11.87 5.60
N GLY A 73 5.26 11.08 6.67
CA GLY A 73 4.08 11.17 7.53
C GLY A 73 2.81 10.55 6.94
N GLU A 74 2.87 9.98 5.73
CA GLU A 74 1.78 9.18 5.17
C GLU A 74 1.90 7.72 5.60
N ARG A 75 0.78 7.01 5.48
CA ARG A 75 0.63 5.61 5.88
C ARG A 75 0.01 4.84 4.72
N PRO A 76 0.78 4.00 4.00
CA PRO A 76 0.20 3.12 3.01
C PRO A 76 -0.91 2.27 3.63
N GLY A 77 -2.05 2.18 2.95
CA GLY A 77 -3.29 1.63 3.47
C GLY A 77 -4.29 2.69 3.95
N ASN A 78 -3.88 3.96 4.11
CA ASN A 78 -4.83 5.05 4.29
C ASN A 78 -5.77 5.12 3.09
N MET A 79 -7.06 5.22 3.38
CA MET A 79 -8.09 5.39 2.37
C MET A 79 -8.55 6.85 2.35
N PRO A 80 -9.00 7.38 1.19
CA PRO A 80 -9.52 8.73 1.13
C PRO A 80 -10.81 8.81 1.93
N ARG A 81 -11.11 10.01 2.46
CA ARG A 81 -12.43 10.28 3.01
C ARG A 81 -13.45 10.32 1.86
N PRO A 82 -14.71 9.94 2.11
CA PRO A 82 -15.76 10.14 1.11
C PRO A 82 -15.94 11.62 0.77
N ASP A 83 -16.41 11.88 -0.44
CA ASP A 83 -16.97 13.18 -0.84
C ASP A 83 -18.31 13.32 -0.11
N TYR A 84 -18.36 14.21 0.88
CA TYR A 84 -19.55 14.42 1.69
C TYR A 84 -20.14 15.78 1.41
N PHE A 85 -21.45 15.88 1.60
CA PHE A 85 -22.15 17.15 1.50
C PHE A 85 -21.69 18.08 2.65
N ALA A 86 -20.67 18.89 2.39
CA ALA A 86 -20.09 19.81 3.34
C ALA A 86 -20.91 21.10 3.40
N SER A 87 -21.40 21.48 4.58
CA SER A 87 -22.07 22.78 4.78
C SER A 87 -21.12 23.97 4.60
N SER A 88 -19.80 23.72 4.60
CA SER A 88 -18.77 24.71 4.28
C SER A 88 -18.66 25.01 2.79
N GLU A 89 -19.27 24.21 1.92
CA GLU A 89 -19.26 24.42 0.49
C GLU A 89 -20.49 25.21 0.03
N SER A 90 -20.28 26.17 -0.85
CA SER A 90 -21.34 27.03 -1.37
C SER A 90 -21.21 27.17 -2.90
N PRO A 91 -22.14 26.57 -3.69
CA PRO A 91 -23.20 25.68 -3.23
C PRO A 91 -22.62 24.33 -2.75
N ALA A 92 -23.23 23.75 -1.73
CA ALA A 92 -22.89 22.42 -1.25
C ALA A 92 -23.11 21.42 -2.38
N ASN A 93 -22.12 20.57 -2.63
CA ASN A 93 -22.09 19.76 -3.83
C ASN A 93 -21.35 18.42 -3.62
N TYR A 94 -21.31 17.61 -4.68
CA TYR A 94 -20.49 16.38 -4.75
C TYR A 94 -19.52 16.56 -5.92
N ASP A 95 -18.44 17.30 -5.72
CA ASP A 95 -17.49 17.66 -6.78
C ASP A 95 -16.52 16.53 -7.14
N GLY A 96 -16.47 15.48 -6.32
CA GLY A 96 -15.58 14.34 -6.45
C GLY A 96 -14.28 14.43 -5.66
N ASP A 97 -14.08 15.46 -4.84
CA ASP A 97 -12.91 15.56 -3.98
C ASP A 97 -13.16 14.89 -2.61
N ALA A 98 -12.09 14.37 -2.00
CA ALA A 98 -12.17 13.80 -0.67
C ALA A 98 -12.14 14.93 0.35
N ASP A 99 -13.28 15.25 0.93
CA ASP A 99 -13.45 16.41 1.79
C ASP A 99 -14.01 16.08 3.18
N GLY A 100 -13.89 17.09 4.05
CA GLY A 100 -14.28 17.11 5.46
C GLY A 100 -13.85 15.89 6.25
N GLY A 101 -14.76 15.35 7.07
CA GLY A 101 -14.40 14.32 8.03
C GLY A 101 -15.53 13.33 8.26
N CYS A 102 -15.18 12.17 8.80
CA CYS A 102 -16.17 11.20 9.25
C CYS A 102 -17.20 11.89 10.16
N LEU A 103 -18.43 11.46 10.00
CA LEU A 103 -19.56 11.86 10.81
C LEU A 103 -19.29 11.36 12.23
N ASP A 104 -19.31 12.30 13.17
CA ASP A 104 -19.29 12.05 14.59
C ASP A 104 -20.57 12.65 15.21
N TYR A 105 -20.80 12.38 16.50
CA TYR A 105 -21.94 12.90 17.25
C TYR A 105 -22.02 14.44 17.29
N SER A 106 -20.92 15.15 17.01
CA SER A 106 -20.80 16.60 17.09
C SER A 106 -21.17 17.32 15.78
N LYS A 107 -21.32 16.58 14.67
CA LYS A 107 -21.76 17.12 13.39
C LYS A 107 -23.28 16.99 13.25
N PRO A 108 -24.04 18.10 13.36
CA PRO A 108 -25.50 18.07 13.21
C PRO A 108 -25.92 17.57 11.81
N PRO A 109 -27.13 17.01 11.68
CA PRO A 109 -27.51 16.20 10.54
C PRO A 109 -27.71 17.04 9.27
N ASN A 110 -26.83 16.90 8.28
CA ASN A 110 -27.07 17.32 6.89
C ASN A 110 -28.05 16.34 6.19
N GLY A 111 -29.09 15.88 6.89
CA GLY A 111 -30.00 14.81 6.44
C GLY A 111 -29.60 13.39 6.84
N LEU A 112 -28.67 13.19 7.78
CA LEU A 112 -28.21 11.88 8.29
C LEU A 112 -28.43 11.84 9.82
N PRO A 113 -29.07 10.83 10.43
CA PRO A 113 -29.35 10.77 11.87
C PRO A 113 -28.07 10.86 12.72
N LEU A 114 -28.21 11.44 13.91
CA LEU A 114 -27.14 11.56 14.90
C LEU A 114 -26.64 10.16 15.31
N ILE A 115 -25.32 9.94 15.25
CA ILE A 115 -24.73 8.76 15.85
C ILE A 115 -24.70 8.97 17.36
N SER A 116 -25.25 8.02 18.13
CA SER A 116 -25.58 8.20 19.55
C SER A 116 -24.37 8.31 20.49
N SER A 117 -23.14 8.10 20.02
CA SER A 117 -21.92 8.28 20.82
C SER A 117 -20.68 8.53 19.95
N THR A 118 -19.61 9.00 20.60
CA THR A 118 -18.24 9.11 20.05
C THR A 118 -17.65 7.80 19.54
N GLU A 119 -18.29 6.66 19.83
CA GLU A 119 -17.72 5.33 19.66
C GLU A 119 -17.93 4.75 18.25
N ASN A 120 -18.85 5.33 17.47
CA ASN A 120 -19.15 4.92 16.10
C ASN A 120 -18.90 6.10 15.15
N MET A 121 -17.64 6.35 14.78
CA MET A 121 -17.39 7.26 13.65
C MET A 121 -17.83 6.58 12.36
N ARG A 122 -18.64 7.27 11.56
CA ARG A 122 -19.00 6.84 10.20
C ARG A 122 -18.33 7.69 9.16
N CYS A 123 -17.70 7.06 8.18
CA CYS A 123 -17.21 7.76 7.00
C CYS A 123 -18.00 7.24 5.79
N LEU A 124 -19.09 7.92 5.42
CA LEU A 124 -19.96 7.52 4.30
C LEU A 124 -20.38 8.75 3.49
N GLY A 125 -20.24 8.66 2.17
CA GLY A 125 -20.56 9.73 1.22
C GLY A 125 -20.47 9.23 -0.23
N ARG A 126 -20.31 10.12 -1.19
CA ARG A 126 -20.00 9.76 -2.57
C ARG A 126 -18.54 9.34 -2.71
N LEU A 127 -18.27 8.57 -3.76
CA LEU A 127 -16.90 8.22 -4.11
C LEU A 127 -16.13 9.49 -4.51
N PRO A 128 -14.98 9.79 -3.90
CA PRO A 128 -14.16 10.95 -4.23
C PRO A 128 -13.36 10.71 -5.51
N TRP A 129 -14.06 10.65 -6.64
CA TRP A 129 -13.54 10.19 -7.92
C TRP A 129 -12.40 11.07 -8.47
N ARG A 130 -12.39 12.38 -8.21
CA ARG A 130 -11.28 13.27 -8.59
C ARG A 130 -10.04 12.98 -7.78
N THR A 131 -10.19 12.82 -6.46
CA THR A 131 -9.09 12.42 -5.57
C THR A 131 -8.51 11.06 -5.96
N LEU A 132 -9.35 10.15 -6.45
CA LEU A 132 -8.93 8.84 -6.96
C LEU A 132 -8.37 8.88 -8.39
N GLY A 133 -8.37 10.03 -9.08
CA GLY A 133 -7.94 10.14 -10.47
C GLY A 133 -8.82 9.36 -11.45
N MET A 134 -10.07 9.07 -11.07
CA MET A 134 -11.01 8.33 -11.89
C MET A 134 -11.72 9.26 -12.87
N SER A 135 -11.97 8.77 -14.09
CA SER A 135 -12.87 9.43 -15.03
C SER A 135 -14.22 8.74 -15.02
N ILE A 136 -15.19 9.29 -14.30
CA ILE A 136 -16.58 8.82 -14.34
C ILE A 136 -17.30 9.54 -15.47
N ALA A 137 -18.03 8.81 -16.31
CA ALA A 137 -18.73 9.40 -17.44
C ALA A 137 -19.92 10.25 -16.98
N SER A 138 -19.86 11.56 -17.23
CA SER A 138 -20.87 12.55 -16.81
C SER A 138 -21.18 12.51 -15.31
N PRO A 139 -20.20 12.77 -14.43
CA PRO A 139 -20.43 12.84 -13.00
C PRO A 139 -21.17 14.14 -12.72
N THR A 140 -22.48 14.11 -12.84
CA THR A 140 -23.30 15.24 -12.43
C THR A 140 -23.54 15.11 -10.93
N GLN A 141 -23.32 16.19 -10.19
CA GLN A 141 -23.74 16.34 -8.79
C GLN A 141 -25.20 15.89 -8.59
N ASN A 142 -26.00 16.04 -9.65
CA ASN A 142 -27.35 15.55 -9.85
C ASN A 142 -27.36 14.13 -10.43
N ASP A 143 -26.93 13.14 -9.67
CA ASP A 143 -26.93 11.75 -10.13
C ASP A 143 -28.33 11.11 -10.11
N GLY A 144 -29.34 11.72 -10.75
CA GLY A 144 -30.72 11.21 -10.74
C GLY A 144 -30.85 9.77 -11.27
N VAL A 145 -29.86 9.28 -12.01
CA VAL A 145 -29.82 7.94 -12.60
C VAL A 145 -29.08 6.91 -11.73
N GLY A 146 -28.29 7.33 -10.73
CA GLY A 146 -27.56 6.42 -9.84
C GLY A 146 -26.27 5.84 -10.43
N ASN A 147 -25.56 6.60 -11.26
CA ASN A 147 -24.29 6.21 -11.87
C ASN A 147 -23.06 6.43 -10.97
N MET A 148 -23.18 7.19 -9.89
CA MET A 148 -22.06 7.52 -9.00
C MET A 148 -22.08 6.60 -7.78
N PRO A 149 -21.00 5.82 -7.52
CA PRO A 149 -20.95 4.98 -6.33
C PRO A 149 -21.04 5.80 -5.04
N TRP A 150 -21.77 5.27 -4.07
CA TRP A 150 -21.60 5.62 -2.67
C TRP A 150 -20.43 4.83 -2.10
N TYR A 151 -19.75 5.43 -1.14
CA TYR A 151 -18.51 4.94 -0.59
C TYR A 151 -18.52 5.08 0.93
N ALA A 152 -18.36 3.95 1.61
CA ALA A 152 -18.12 3.87 3.03
C ALA A 152 -16.68 3.43 3.29
N VAL A 153 -16.06 3.95 4.34
CA VAL A 153 -14.72 3.54 4.77
C VAL A 153 -14.64 3.40 6.27
N SER A 154 -13.92 2.38 6.72
CA SER A 154 -13.63 2.17 8.13
C SER A 154 -12.82 3.33 8.70
N ALA A 155 -13.29 3.90 9.80
CA ALA A 155 -12.71 5.08 10.42
C ALA A 155 -11.22 4.90 10.82
N ASN A 156 -10.79 3.67 11.10
CA ASN A 156 -9.39 3.33 11.35
C ASN A 156 -8.45 3.74 10.19
N LEU A 157 -8.95 3.81 8.96
CA LEU A 157 -8.19 4.10 7.74
C LEU A 157 -8.21 5.58 7.33
N THR A 158 -8.97 6.42 8.03
CA THR A 158 -9.15 7.85 7.72
C THR A 158 -8.80 8.78 8.89
N ALA A 159 -8.57 8.22 10.08
CA ALA A 159 -8.26 8.94 11.32
C ALA A 159 -6.81 8.71 11.79
N PRO A 160 -5.82 9.43 11.23
CA PRO A 160 -4.39 9.24 11.56
C PRO A 160 -4.02 9.64 13.00
N ALA A 161 -4.89 10.36 13.71
CA ALA A 161 -4.61 10.77 15.09
C ALA A 161 -4.69 9.60 16.10
N CYS A 162 -5.47 8.55 15.82
CA CYS A 162 -5.66 7.45 16.75
C CYS A 162 -4.85 6.19 16.45
N ILE A 163 -4.40 6.03 15.21
CA ILE A 163 -3.49 4.97 14.81
C ILE A 163 -2.27 5.67 14.23
N THR A 164 -1.12 5.58 14.87
CA THR A 164 0.10 6.28 14.41
C THR A 164 0.83 5.50 13.31
N ALA A 165 0.73 4.16 13.32
CA ALA A 165 1.33 3.27 12.34
C ALA A 165 0.28 2.34 11.74
N LEU A 166 0.23 2.21 10.41
CA LEU A 166 -0.63 1.27 9.70
C LEU A 166 0.23 0.17 9.08
N ASN A 167 0.25 -1.00 9.74
CA ASN A 167 0.97 -2.20 9.32
C ASN A 167 0.12 -3.45 9.62
N SER A 168 0.67 -4.66 9.41
CA SER A 168 -0.10 -5.90 9.57
C SER A 168 -0.56 -6.20 11.00
N SER A 169 -0.06 -5.50 12.03
CA SER A 169 -0.56 -5.65 13.41
C SER A 169 -2.04 -5.30 13.53
N ILE A 170 -2.53 -4.37 12.70
CA ILE A 170 -3.90 -3.87 12.71
C ILE A 170 -4.92 -5.00 12.52
N LEU A 171 -4.51 -6.08 11.85
CA LEU A 171 -5.33 -7.26 11.59
C LEU A 171 -5.66 -8.02 12.89
N SER A 172 -4.77 -7.99 13.88
CA SER A 172 -4.91 -8.68 15.16
C SER A 172 -5.50 -7.85 16.29
N MET A 173 -5.65 -6.54 16.09
CA MET A 173 -6.16 -5.65 17.13
C MET A 173 -7.67 -5.86 17.33
N PRO A 174 -8.15 -6.26 18.53
CA PRO A 174 -9.57 -6.29 18.82
C PRO A 174 -10.14 -4.88 18.97
N TYR A 175 -11.43 -4.74 18.66
CA TYR A 175 -12.23 -3.61 19.14
C TYR A 175 -12.92 -4.01 20.44
N THR A 176 -12.63 -3.28 21.53
CA THR A 176 -13.24 -3.51 22.85
C THR A 176 -13.98 -2.28 23.39
N GLY A 177 -14.15 -1.27 22.54
CA GLY A 177 -14.60 0.07 22.91
C GLY A 177 -13.67 1.14 22.36
N TYR A 178 -14.16 2.38 22.26
CA TYR A 178 -13.40 3.49 21.71
C TYR A 178 -12.13 3.79 22.53
N VAL A 179 -10.97 3.67 21.89
CA VAL A 179 -9.68 3.99 22.48
C VAL A 179 -8.72 4.52 21.42
N CYS A 180 -8.20 5.73 21.63
CA CYS A 180 -7.29 6.39 20.70
C CYS A 180 -5.83 6.19 21.17
N GLY A 181 -4.91 5.91 20.26
CA GLY A 181 -3.48 5.74 20.57
C GLY A 181 -3.11 4.41 21.22
N SER A 182 -4.02 3.42 21.23
CA SER A 182 -3.71 2.08 21.71
C SER A 182 -2.84 1.32 20.71
N ALA A 183 -1.81 0.63 21.21
CA ALA A 183 -0.99 -0.30 20.42
C ALA A 183 -1.64 -1.68 20.26
N THR A 184 -2.72 -1.96 21.01
CA THR A 184 -3.32 -3.30 21.10
C THR A 184 -4.79 -3.34 20.73
N ASN A 185 -5.46 -2.20 20.60
CA ASN A 185 -6.91 -2.14 20.36
C ASN A 185 -7.21 -1.19 19.21
N LEU A 186 -8.21 -1.55 18.41
CA LEU A 186 -8.72 -0.65 17.38
C LEU A 186 -9.50 0.50 18.04
N PRO A 187 -9.31 1.75 17.58
CA PRO A 187 -10.15 2.86 18.03
C PRO A 187 -11.62 2.70 17.62
N TYR A 188 -11.87 2.11 16.46
CA TYR A 188 -13.22 1.92 15.92
C TYR A 188 -13.40 0.48 15.45
N PRO A 189 -14.64 -0.06 15.44
CA PRO A 189 -14.90 -1.33 14.80
C PRO A 189 -14.69 -1.22 13.28
N TRP A 190 -14.39 -2.36 12.64
CA TRP A 190 -14.45 -2.45 11.18
C TRP A 190 -15.91 -2.41 10.69
N LEU A 191 -16.10 -2.02 9.43
CA LEU A 191 -17.40 -2.16 8.78
C LEU A 191 -17.80 -3.64 8.69
N THR A 192 -19.11 -3.89 8.67
CA THR A 192 -19.69 -5.22 8.54
C THR A 192 -20.53 -5.31 7.26
N VAL A 193 -20.43 -6.43 6.54
CA VAL A 193 -21.26 -6.77 5.39
C VAL A 193 -22.04 -8.04 5.71
N LYS A 194 -23.34 -8.03 5.45
CA LYS A 194 -24.29 -9.11 5.70
C LYS A 194 -25.01 -9.52 4.42
N ASP A 195 -25.56 -10.73 4.42
CA ASP A 195 -26.56 -11.14 3.44
C ASP A 195 -27.96 -10.61 3.82
N ASN A 196 -28.96 -10.83 2.97
CA ASN A 196 -30.33 -10.41 3.19
C ASN A 196 -31.05 -11.15 4.34
N LEU A 197 -30.46 -12.23 4.87
CA LEU A 197 -30.97 -12.96 6.02
C LEU A 197 -30.33 -12.46 7.33
N GLY A 198 -29.42 -11.49 7.26
CA GLY A 198 -28.69 -10.94 8.38
C GLY A 198 -27.45 -11.76 8.78
N ASN A 199 -27.06 -12.77 8.01
CA ASN A 199 -25.83 -13.51 8.26
C ASN A 199 -24.62 -12.64 7.90
N ILE A 200 -23.59 -12.66 8.75
CA ILE A 200 -22.35 -11.92 8.50
C ILE A 200 -21.57 -12.60 7.36
N ILE A 201 -21.35 -11.86 6.27
CA ILE A 201 -20.44 -12.24 5.20
C ILE A 201 -19.01 -11.84 5.59
N SER A 202 -18.83 -10.64 6.14
CA SER A 202 -17.54 -10.16 6.66
C SER A 202 -17.75 -9.08 7.71
N ASN A 203 -16.99 -9.12 8.80
CA ASN A 203 -16.91 -8.07 9.83
C ASN A 203 -15.52 -7.41 9.89
N ARG A 204 -14.79 -7.50 8.79
CA ARG A 204 -13.40 -7.02 8.62
C ARG A 204 -13.29 -6.16 7.37
N VAL A 205 -14.27 -5.28 7.17
CA VAL A 205 -14.40 -4.52 5.92
C VAL A 205 -13.70 -3.17 6.03
N ALA A 206 -12.72 -2.94 5.17
CA ALA A 206 -11.99 -1.68 5.05
C ALA A 206 -12.83 -0.60 4.36
N ALA A 207 -13.51 -0.98 3.26
CA ALA A 207 -14.37 -0.09 2.50
C ALA A 207 -15.53 -0.83 1.84
N VAL A 208 -16.64 -0.12 1.66
CA VAL A 208 -17.84 -0.57 0.93
C VAL A 208 -18.11 0.42 -0.21
N LEU A 209 -18.43 -0.12 -1.38
CA LEU A 209 -18.87 0.61 -2.55
C LEU A 209 -20.28 0.17 -2.92
N LEU A 210 -21.20 1.12 -3.03
CA LEU A 210 -22.60 0.84 -3.35
C LEU A 210 -23.03 1.58 -4.62
N MET A 211 -23.77 0.88 -5.48
CA MET A 211 -24.42 1.46 -6.65
C MET A 211 -25.94 1.35 -6.49
N PRO A 212 -26.66 2.48 -6.40
CA PRO A 212 -28.11 2.53 -6.12
C PRO A 212 -29.01 2.10 -7.29
N ASN A 213 -28.43 1.79 -8.45
CA ASN A 213 -29.14 1.29 -9.64
C ASN A 213 -30.41 2.08 -10.01
N ALA A 214 -31.43 1.42 -10.58
CA ALA A 214 -32.66 2.04 -11.04
C ALA A 214 -33.54 2.52 -9.87
N ILE A 215 -34.24 3.64 -10.06
CA ILE A 215 -35.17 4.17 -9.06
C ILE A 215 -36.26 3.13 -8.74
N LEU A 216 -36.46 2.84 -7.46
CA LEU A 216 -37.56 1.99 -6.98
C LEU A 216 -38.86 2.78 -6.79
N SER A 217 -39.99 2.07 -6.73
CA SER A 217 -41.29 2.71 -6.50
C SER A 217 -41.31 3.42 -5.14
N GLY A 218 -41.62 4.72 -5.15
CA GLY A 218 -41.63 5.57 -3.95
C GLY A 218 -40.28 6.21 -3.60
N GLN A 219 -39.19 5.82 -4.29
CA GLN A 219 -37.90 6.48 -4.17
C GLN A 219 -37.86 7.73 -5.06
N ALA A 220 -37.31 8.83 -4.55
CA ALA A 220 -37.11 10.07 -5.30
C ALA A 220 -35.68 10.56 -5.11
N ARG A 221 -35.02 10.93 -6.21
CA ARG A 221 -33.64 11.45 -6.26
C ARG A 221 -33.65 12.92 -6.71
N PRO A 222 -34.12 13.86 -5.85
CA PRO A 222 -34.20 15.27 -6.21
C PRO A 222 -32.83 15.89 -6.48
N VAL A 223 -32.84 16.91 -7.33
CA VAL A 223 -31.65 17.74 -7.65
C VAL A 223 -31.56 18.99 -6.78
N THR A 224 -32.66 19.39 -6.15
CA THR A 224 -32.72 20.55 -5.26
C THR A 224 -33.81 20.33 -4.19
N PRO A 225 -33.43 20.23 -2.90
CA PRO A 225 -32.06 20.09 -2.40
C PRO A 225 -31.39 18.83 -2.97
N LEU A 226 -30.06 18.79 -2.97
CA LEU A 226 -29.33 17.61 -3.43
C LEU A 226 -29.76 16.39 -2.60
N ALA A 227 -30.10 15.31 -3.30
CA ALA A 227 -30.53 14.06 -2.69
C ALA A 227 -29.42 13.41 -1.84
N GLY A 228 -29.78 13.01 -0.61
CA GLY A 228 -28.88 12.33 0.33
C GLY A 228 -28.99 10.81 0.24
N ILE A 229 -28.29 10.08 1.10
CA ILE A 229 -28.19 8.62 1.00
C ILE A 229 -29.54 7.88 1.04
N THR A 230 -30.49 8.34 1.86
CA THR A 230 -31.85 7.76 1.96
C THR A 230 -32.70 7.95 0.71
N ASN A 231 -32.29 8.85 -0.19
CA ASN A 231 -32.90 9.03 -1.49
C ASN A 231 -32.37 8.03 -2.53
N TYR A 232 -31.24 7.38 -2.26
CA TYR A 232 -30.52 6.53 -3.22
C TYR A 232 -30.44 5.07 -2.82
N LEU A 233 -30.14 4.79 -1.55
CA LEU A 233 -29.93 3.44 -1.03
C LEU A 233 -31.17 2.95 -0.29
N GLU A 234 -31.27 1.64 -0.09
CA GLU A 234 -32.42 1.00 0.54
C GLU A 234 -32.08 0.22 1.81
N ALA A 235 -33.10 0.01 2.65
CA ALA A 235 -33.04 -0.86 3.83
C ALA A 235 -31.80 -0.55 4.70
N GLY A 236 -31.06 -1.60 5.09
CA GLY A 236 -29.85 -1.49 5.92
C GLY A 236 -28.69 -0.73 5.27
N ASN A 237 -28.72 -0.42 3.97
CA ASN A 237 -27.70 0.43 3.36
C ASN A 237 -27.99 1.93 3.55
N SER A 238 -29.18 2.27 4.04
CA SER A 238 -29.69 3.64 4.19
C SER A 238 -30.01 4.01 5.63
N ASP A 239 -29.85 3.09 6.57
CA ASP A 239 -30.26 3.24 7.97
C ASP A 239 -29.20 3.88 8.87
N PHE A 240 -28.04 4.19 8.29
CA PHE A 240 -26.97 4.88 8.98
C PHE A 240 -26.43 4.09 10.17
N ASP A 241 -26.09 2.82 9.96
CA ASP A 241 -25.18 2.06 10.82
C ASP A 241 -23.83 1.73 10.11
N ASN A 242 -22.99 0.87 10.70
CA ASN A 242 -21.72 0.42 10.11
C ASN A 242 -21.86 -0.98 9.48
N GLU A 243 -23.09 -1.39 9.22
CA GLU A 243 -23.48 -2.64 8.62
C GLU A 243 -24.05 -2.36 7.22
N PHE A 244 -23.77 -3.25 6.28
CA PHE A 244 -24.24 -3.11 4.91
C PHE A 244 -24.77 -4.45 4.43
N THR A 245 -25.84 -4.43 3.66
CA THR A 245 -26.51 -5.63 3.20
C THR A 245 -26.29 -5.81 1.70
N VAL A 246 -25.93 -7.03 1.29
CA VAL A 246 -25.89 -7.42 -0.13
C VAL A 246 -27.32 -7.68 -0.59
N ALA A 247 -27.78 -6.89 -1.56
CA ALA A 247 -29.14 -6.99 -2.07
C ALA A 247 -29.40 -8.32 -2.80
N THR A 248 -30.53 -8.97 -2.48
CA THR A 248 -31.00 -10.17 -3.19
C THR A 248 -32.51 -10.20 -3.43
N ASP A 249 -33.26 -9.19 -2.96
CA ASP A 249 -34.72 -9.11 -3.14
C ASP A 249 -35.15 -7.98 -4.09
N LEU A 250 -36.46 -7.84 -4.31
CA LEU A 250 -37.02 -6.85 -5.25
C LEU A 250 -37.15 -5.45 -4.66
N ASN A 251 -37.03 -5.30 -3.34
CA ASN A 251 -37.21 -4.04 -2.61
C ASN A 251 -35.87 -3.36 -2.30
N MET A 252 -34.77 -4.04 -2.58
CA MET A 252 -33.41 -3.55 -2.44
C MET A 252 -32.67 -3.88 -3.72
N ASN A 253 -32.24 -2.87 -4.49
CA ASN A 253 -31.57 -3.11 -5.77
C ASN A 253 -30.14 -2.55 -5.83
N ASP A 254 -29.66 -2.03 -4.70
CA ASP A 254 -28.27 -1.68 -4.44
C ASP A 254 -27.30 -2.80 -4.84
N LYS A 255 -26.31 -2.48 -5.66
CA LYS A 255 -25.17 -3.37 -5.92
C LYS A 255 -24.04 -3.01 -4.98
N LEU A 256 -23.50 -4.01 -4.29
CA LEU A 256 -22.44 -3.81 -3.29
C LEU A 256 -21.18 -4.58 -3.70
N VAL A 257 -20.04 -3.91 -3.62
CA VAL A 257 -18.70 -4.52 -3.60
C VAL A 257 -17.96 -3.99 -2.40
N TYR A 258 -17.10 -4.80 -1.78
CA TYR A 258 -16.32 -4.39 -0.62
C TYR A 258 -14.85 -4.79 -0.74
N ILE A 259 -14.02 -4.14 0.09
CA ILE A 259 -12.61 -4.42 0.30
C ILE A 259 -12.45 -4.83 1.75
N THR A 260 -11.88 -6.01 2.02
CA THR A 260 -11.54 -6.40 3.40
C THR A 260 -10.23 -5.75 3.83
N ILE A 261 -10.03 -5.59 5.14
CA ILE A 261 -8.74 -5.14 5.67
C ILE A 261 -7.61 -6.12 5.31
N ASP A 262 -7.93 -7.42 5.22
CA ASP A 262 -6.97 -8.46 4.84
C ASP A 262 -6.51 -8.30 3.37
N GLU A 263 -7.45 -8.00 2.46
CA GLU A 263 -7.16 -7.69 1.06
C GLU A 263 -6.29 -6.44 0.93
N LEU A 264 -6.66 -5.37 1.65
CA LEU A 264 -5.90 -4.12 1.66
C LEU A 264 -4.48 -4.33 2.20
N MET A 265 -4.32 -4.96 3.36
CA MET A 265 -3.01 -5.21 3.97
C MET A 265 -2.15 -6.18 3.15
N ALA A 266 -2.75 -7.11 2.40
CA ALA A 266 -2.02 -7.92 1.42
C ALA A 266 -1.48 -7.06 0.26
N ALA A 267 -2.24 -6.07 -0.23
CA ALA A 267 -1.74 -5.14 -1.23
C ALA A 267 -0.62 -4.24 -0.68
N VAL A 268 -0.77 -3.71 0.53
CA VAL A 268 0.25 -2.88 1.19
C VAL A 268 1.53 -3.68 1.46
N SER A 269 1.42 -4.89 2.01
CA SER A 269 2.58 -5.77 2.27
C SER A 269 3.35 -6.09 0.99
N ARG A 270 2.67 -6.35 -0.13
CA ARG A 270 3.34 -6.52 -1.44
C ARG A 270 4.11 -5.28 -1.86
N ARG A 271 3.55 -4.08 -1.67
CA ARG A 271 4.23 -2.82 -1.97
C ARG A 271 5.48 -2.65 -1.11
N VAL A 272 5.34 -2.88 0.20
CA VAL A 272 6.43 -2.81 1.18
C VAL A 272 7.58 -3.74 0.78
N SER A 273 7.29 -5.02 0.55
CA SER A 273 8.29 -5.99 0.12
C SER A 273 8.94 -5.63 -1.20
N SER A 274 8.20 -5.02 -2.14
CA SER A 274 8.76 -4.55 -3.41
C SER A 274 9.75 -3.41 -3.21
N ASP A 275 9.41 -2.41 -2.39
CA ASP A 275 10.29 -1.25 -2.14
C ASP A 275 11.58 -1.71 -1.40
N ILE A 276 11.46 -2.61 -0.43
CA ILE A 276 12.62 -3.20 0.26
C ILE A 276 13.45 -4.09 -0.66
N SER A 277 12.83 -4.88 -1.52
CA SER A 277 13.56 -5.70 -2.51
C SER A 277 14.44 -4.83 -3.42
N ILE A 278 13.93 -3.66 -3.85
CA ILE A 278 14.71 -2.70 -4.64
C ILE A 278 15.95 -2.21 -3.87
N LEU A 279 15.81 -1.92 -2.57
CA LEU A 279 16.95 -1.48 -1.74
C LEU A 279 17.97 -2.60 -1.53
N LEU A 280 17.51 -3.81 -1.23
CA LEU A 280 18.36 -4.98 -1.06
C LEU A 280 19.12 -5.31 -2.35
N ASN A 281 18.48 -5.21 -3.51
CA ASN A 281 19.15 -5.40 -4.80
C ASN A 281 20.20 -4.33 -5.10
N LYS A 282 19.92 -3.06 -4.76
CA LYS A 282 20.91 -1.98 -4.88
C LYS A 282 22.12 -2.24 -3.98
N TYR A 283 21.88 -2.68 -2.74
CA TYR A 283 22.95 -3.09 -1.82
C TYR A 283 23.75 -4.26 -2.40
N ASN A 284 23.09 -5.34 -2.82
CA ASN A 284 23.74 -6.53 -3.38
C ASN A 284 24.57 -6.21 -4.63
N LYS A 285 24.05 -5.39 -5.54
CA LYS A 285 24.78 -4.97 -6.75
C LYS A 285 26.08 -4.23 -6.43
N LYS A 286 26.12 -3.47 -5.33
CA LYS A 286 27.31 -2.73 -4.91
C LYS A 286 28.30 -3.60 -4.10
N ASN A 287 27.77 -4.47 -3.25
CA ASN A 287 28.52 -5.20 -2.23
C ASN A 287 28.79 -6.68 -2.59
N THR A 288 28.22 -7.17 -3.69
CA THR A 288 28.28 -8.59 -4.12
C THR A 288 27.66 -9.58 -3.14
N HIS A 289 27.00 -9.07 -2.09
CA HIS A 289 26.22 -9.83 -1.13
C HIS A 289 25.10 -8.96 -0.56
N PHE A 290 24.07 -9.57 -0.01
CA PHE A 290 23.01 -8.85 0.71
C PHE A 290 23.43 -8.52 2.17
N PRO A 291 22.82 -7.52 2.84
CA PRO A 291 23.23 -7.17 4.19
C PRO A 291 22.90 -8.30 5.18
N TYR A 292 23.69 -8.45 6.24
CA TYR A 292 23.39 -9.42 7.30
C TYR A 292 22.11 -8.99 8.05
N ALA A 293 21.25 -9.95 8.34
CA ALA A 293 19.99 -9.72 9.01
C ALA A 293 20.18 -9.13 10.41
N ALA A 294 19.19 -8.34 10.83
CA ALA A 294 19.05 -7.94 12.22
C ALA A 294 18.51 -9.12 13.06
N PRO A 295 18.89 -9.26 14.33
CA PRO A 295 18.36 -10.32 15.20
C PRO A 295 16.83 -10.30 15.29
N LEU A 296 16.22 -11.47 15.48
CA LEU A 296 14.82 -11.53 15.90
C LEU A 296 14.68 -10.85 17.27
N GLY A 297 13.60 -10.10 17.47
CA GLY A 297 13.40 -9.39 18.74
C GLY A 297 14.10 -8.04 18.83
N SER A 298 14.77 -7.58 17.77
CA SER A 298 15.21 -6.20 17.64
C SER A 298 14.08 -5.24 18.05
N SER A 299 14.38 -4.34 18.99
CA SER A 299 13.40 -3.38 19.51
C SER A 299 13.04 -2.33 18.45
N LEU A 300 11.87 -1.69 18.61
CA LEU A 300 11.42 -0.58 17.77
C LEU A 300 12.57 0.44 17.58
N ASN A 301 13.03 0.60 16.34
CA ASN A 301 14.13 1.50 15.91
C ASN A 301 15.56 1.00 16.19
N ASN A 302 15.78 -0.31 16.32
CA ASN A 302 17.13 -0.88 16.44
C ASN A 302 17.33 -2.17 15.63
N PHE A 303 17.08 -2.08 14.32
CA PHE A 303 17.30 -3.13 13.32
C PHE A 303 18.75 -3.10 12.84
N ILE A 304 19.67 -3.23 13.80
CA ILE A 304 21.11 -3.32 13.53
C ILE A 304 21.40 -4.70 12.95
N SER A 305 22.03 -4.70 11.79
CA SER A 305 22.71 -5.86 11.24
C SER A 305 23.62 -6.50 12.29
N SER A 306 23.45 -7.80 12.47
CA SER A 306 24.30 -8.59 13.37
C SER A 306 25.74 -8.76 12.87
N GLY A 307 26.02 -8.40 11.62
CA GLY A 307 27.31 -8.64 10.95
C GLY A 307 27.62 -10.10 10.61
N VAL A 308 26.78 -11.05 11.03
CA VAL A 308 26.99 -12.50 10.80
C VAL A 308 25.71 -13.28 10.50
N ALA A 309 24.55 -12.86 11.01
CA ALA A 309 23.30 -13.59 10.81
C ALA A 309 22.81 -13.43 9.37
N LYS A 310 22.53 -14.56 8.73
CA LYS A 310 21.96 -14.60 7.38
C LYS A 310 20.43 -14.57 7.38
N LYS A 311 19.82 -14.72 8.56
CA LYS A 311 18.37 -14.77 8.77
C LYS A 311 17.94 -13.96 9.98
N GLY A 312 16.77 -13.34 9.90
CA GLY A 312 16.23 -12.49 10.95
C GLY A 312 15.32 -11.40 10.37
N MET A 313 15.41 -10.19 10.90
CA MET A 313 14.67 -9.03 10.40
C MET A 313 15.48 -8.27 9.34
N VAL A 314 14.80 -7.48 8.51
CA VAL A 314 15.47 -6.59 7.55
C VAL A 314 16.33 -5.55 8.31
N PRO A 315 17.64 -5.44 8.03
CA PRO A 315 18.52 -4.49 8.71
C PRO A 315 18.37 -3.09 8.11
N VAL A 316 17.62 -2.19 8.78
CA VAL A 316 17.38 -0.82 8.28
C VAL A 316 18.30 0.22 8.91
N ASP A 317 18.51 0.18 10.23
CA ASP A 317 19.15 1.28 10.96
C ASP A 317 20.68 1.30 10.84
N ILE A 318 21.30 0.13 10.99
CA ILE A 318 22.77 -0.01 10.99
C ILE A 318 23.12 -1.29 10.25
N THR A 319 23.51 -1.17 8.99
CA THR A 319 24.18 -2.23 8.23
C THR A 319 25.68 -2.29 8.48
N ASP A 320 26.28 -1.16 8.85
CA ASP A 320 27.73 -1.05 9.05
C ASP A 320 28.11 0.06 10.04
N THR A 321 29.34 0.01 10.56
CA THR A 321 29.90 1.05 11.43
C THR A 321 31.28 1.50 10.96
N CYS A 322 31.49 2.81 11.02
CA CYS A 322 32.75 3.45 10.69
C CYS A 322 33.34 4.12 11.91
N SER A 323 34.65 3.97 12.10
CA SER A 323 35.41 4.70 13.11
C SER A 323 36.55 5.48 12.47
N SER A 324 36.72 6.72 12.93
CA SER A 324 37.90 7.53 12.63
C SER A 324 38.84 7.47 13.82
N THR A 325 40.04 6.93 13.59
CA THR A 325 41.23 7.15 14.43
C THR A 325 42.36 7.55 13.47
N PRO A 326 43.64 7.75 13.87
CA PRO A 326 44.75 7.92 12.90
C PRO A 326 44.79 6.82 11.82
N THR A 327 44.17 5.67 12.12
CA THR A 327 43.70 4.67 11.18
C THR A 327 42.17 4.69 11.11
N THR A 328 41.58 4.99 9.96
CA THR A 328 40.12 4.83 9.81
C THR A 328 39.83 3.37 9.56
N ASN A 329 39.15 2.72 10.50
CA ASN A 329 38.62 1.39 10.31
C ASN A 329 37.12 1.51 10.12
N CYS A 330 36.71 1.24 8.89
CA CYS A 330 35.34 0.97 8.58
C CYS A 330 35.32 -0.47 8.09
N ASN A 331 34.44 -1.31 8.65
CA ASN A 331 34.01 -2.49 7.88
C ASN A 331 33.35 -1.88 6.64
N LEU A 332 33.86 -2.12 5.43
CA LEU A 332 33.39 -1.39 4.25
C LEU A 332 32.90 -2.30 3.16
N GLN A 333 31.59 -2.42 3.15
CA GLN A 333 30.87 -2.73 1.94
C GLN A 333 30.16 -1.47 1.39
N PRO A 334 29.42 -0.66 2.18
CA PRO A 334 28.61 0.41 1.59
C PRO A 334 29.27 1.79 1.51
N ILE A 335 30.60 2.01 1.60
CA ILE A 335 31.16 3.36 1.30
C ILE A 335 31.41 3.52 -0.19
N ALA A 336 31.05 4.68 -0.73
CA ALA A 336 31.33 5.07 -2.12
C ALA A 336 32.68 5.77 -2.26
N SER A 337 33.04 6.66 -1.34
CA SER A 337 34.36 7.30 -1.32
C SER A 337 34.75 7.80 0.06
N ILE A 338 36.06 7.92 0.27
CA ILE A 338 36.67 8.51 1.47
C ILE A 338 37.59 9.64 1.01
N ALA A 339 37.34 10.84 1.51
CA ALA A 339 38.18 12.00 1.28
C ALA A 339 38.89 12.42 2.57
N PHE A 340 40.22 12.54 2.49
CA PHE A 340 41.04 13.08 3.55
C PHE A 340 41.53 14.48 3.16
N THR A 341 41.15 15.48 3.96
CA THR A 341 41.50 16.88 3.75
C THR A 341 42.38 17.37 4.87
N ARG A 342 43.55 17.91 4.51
CA ARG A 342 44.45 18.56 5.46
C ARG A 342 43.96 19.97 5.74
N VAL A 343 43.79 20.32 7.02
CA VAL A 343 43.34 21.67 7.43
C VAL A 343 44.44 22.71 7.18
N SER A 344 45.71 22.30 7.19
CA SER A 344 46.85 23.15 6.85
C SER A 344 47.80 22.47 5.86
N GLY A 345 48.40 23.26 4.97
CA GLY A 345 49.46 22.83 4.07
C GLY A 345 49.19 22.98 2.58
N THR A 346 50.24 22.76 1.80
CA THR A 346 50.26 22.84 0.32
C THR A 346 49.70 21.56 -0.32
N ALA A 347 49.15 21.66 -1.54
CA ALA A 347 48.44 20.59 -2.24
C ALA A 347 49.18 19.23 -2.30
N TRP A 348 48.47 18.10 -2.39
CA TRP A 348 49.13 16.80 -2.59
C TRP A 348 49.99 16.80 -3.86
N ALA A 349 51.15 16.14 -3.83
CA ALA A 349 52.10 16.17 -4.95
C ALA A 349 51.80 15.08 -5.98
N SER A 350 51.38 13.91 -5.51
CA SER A 350 51.07 12.74 -6.33
C SER A 350 49.93 11.93 -5.73
N ASP A 351 49.31 11.12 -6.59
CA ASP A 351 48.22 10.21 -6.28
C ASP A 351 48.40 8.91 -7.10
N THR A 352 47.87 7.80 -6.59
CA THR A 352 47.96 6.47 -7.20
C THR A 352 46.68 5.68 -7.00
N GLY A 353 46.39 4.75 -7.91
CA GLY A 353 45.28 3.80 -7.77
C GLY A 353 43.92 4.49 -7.92
N ALA A 354 42.98 4.17 -7.03
CA ALA A 354 41.63 4.74 -7.00
C ALA A 354 41.55 6.12 -6.31
N CYS A 355 42.69 6.67 -5.88
CA CYS A 355 42.76 7.97 -5.23
C CYS A 355 43.07 9.08 -6.22
N THR A 356 42.40 10.23 -6.06
CA THR A 356 42.59 11.45 -6.84
C THR A 356 42.83 12.61 -5.90
N ARG A 357 43.68 13.56 -6.31
CA ARG A 357 43.99 14.75 -5.51
C ARG A 357 43.36 16.02 -6.06
N SER A 358 42.87 16.86 -5.16
CA SER A 358 42.44 18.23 -5.46
C SER A 358 42.87 19.14 -4.32
N GLY A 359 43.89 19.97 -4.57
CA GLY A 359 44.49 20.80 -3.52
C GLY A 359 44.96 19.98 -2.32
N ALA A 360 44.48 20.33 -1.12
CA ALA A 360 44.81 19.64 0.13
C ALA A 360 43.98 18.36 0.38
N THR A 361 43.03 18.04 -0.50
CA THR A 361 42.14 16.89 -0.39
C THR A 361 42.63 15.73 -1.26
N CYS A 362 42.65 14.53 -0.67
CA CYS A 362 42.83 13.27 -1.38
C CYS A 362 41.54 12.47 -1.26
N THR A 363 40.94 12.09 -2.39
CA THR A 363 39.69 11.35 -2.44
C THR A 363 39.92 9.99 -3.07
N CYS A 364 39.66 8.93 -2.30
CA CYS A 364 39.76 7.55 -2.76
C CYS A 364 38.36 6.99 -3.02
N ALA A 365 38.07 6.65 -4.27
CA ALA A 365 36.80 6.03 -4.64
C ALA A 365 36.84 4.52 -4.33
N VAL A 366 35.75 4.00 -3.78
CA VAL A 366 35.58 2.57 -3.52
C VAL A 366 34.88 1.93 -4.72
N SER A 367 35.56 1.01 -5.40
CA SER A 367 34.99 0.26 -6.54
C SER A 367 33.84 -0.66 -6.11
N ALA A 368 33.07 -1.20 -7.08
CA ALA A 368 32.13 -2.28 -6.79
C ALA A 368 32.95 -3.53 -6.45
N GLY A 369 32.88 -4.00 -5.22
CA GLY A 369 33.82 -5.00 -4.66
C GLY A 369 34.70 -4.49 -3.52
N GLY A 370 34.44 -3.28 -2.99
CA GLY A 370 35.02 -2.81 -1.72
C GLY A 370 36.48 -2.33 -1.79
N SER A 371 37.15 -2.48 -2.93
CA SER A 371 38.54 -2.03 -3.06
C SER A 371 38.65 -0.53 -3.36
N ALA A 372 39.31 0.20 -2.47
CA ALA A 372 39.69 1.60 -2.61
C ALA A 372 41.22 1.77 -2.66
N ILE A 373 41.91 0.81 -3.29
CA ILE A 373 43.37 0.74 -3.25
C ILE A 373 43.97 1.98 -3.91
N GLY A 374 44.69 2.77 -3.13
CA GLY A 374 45.36 3.95 -3.64
C GLY A 374 45.99 4.79 -2.54
N SER A 375 46.66 5.87 -2.94
CA SER A 375 47.25 6.81 -1.99
C SER A 375 47.38 8.21 -2.59
N CYS A 376 47.50 9.22 -1.73
CA CYS A 376 48.10 10.50 -2.10
C CYS A 376 49.31 10.76 -1.23
N THR A 377 50.35 11.31 -1.86
CA THR A 377 51.64 11.53 -1.21
C THR A 377 52.15 12.95 -1.47
N ARG A 378 52.87 13.48 -0.47
CA ARG A 378 53.65 14.72 -0.59
C ARG A 378 54.81 14.64 0.38
N THR A 379 56.04 14.66 -0.12
CA THR A 379 57.25 14.50 0.73
C THR A 379 57.13 13.23 1.57
N THR A 380 57.25 13.32 2.90
CA THR A 380 57.08 12.20 3.84
C THR A 380 55.63 11.95 4.25
N ARG A 381 54.68 12.81 3.82
CA ARG A 381 53.27 12.72 4.20
C ARG A 381 52.50 11.83 3.24
N THR A 382 51.71 10.91 3.78
CA THR A 382 50.90 9.95 3.03
C THR A 382 49.50 9.89 3.59
N PHE A 383 48.54 9.65 2.69
CA PHE A 383 47.22 9.11 2.99
C PHE A 383 47.03 7.91 2.04
N SER A 384 46.71 6.75 2.56
CA SER A 384 46.59 5.52 1.78
C SER A 384 45.38 4.71 2.21
N CYS A 385 44.67 4.13 1.26
CA CYS A 385 43.56 3.22 1.47
C CYS A 385 43.89 1.85 0.86
N ASN A 386 43.50 0.77 1.54
CA ASN A 386 43.71 -0.59 1.05
C ASN A 386 42.44 -1.21 0.42
N GLY A 387 42.55 -2.46 -0.02
CA GLY A 387 41.46 -3.20 -0.68
C GLY A 387 40.31 -3.58 0.25
N SER A 388 40.51 -3.44 1.56
CA SER A 388 39.52 -3.64 2.61
C SER A 388 38.90 -2.31 3.06
N GLY A 389 39.21 -1.19 2.39
CA GLY A 389 38.69 0.13 2.73
C GLY A 389 39.29 0.76 3.99
N VAL A 390 40.31 0.15 4.60
CA VAL A 390 41.04 0.74 5.72
C VAL A 390 41.95 1.82 5.17
N CYS A 391 41.77 3.05 5.64
CA CYS A 391 42.61 4.18 5.27
C CYS A 391 43.47 4.66 6.44
N THR A 392 44.71 5.03 6.15
CA THR A 392 45.69 5.48 7.14
C THR A 392 46.42 6.72 6.64
N HIS A 393 46.87 7.56 7.57
CA HIS A 393 47.72 8.71 7.25
C HIS A 393 48.79 8.91 8.33
N ASN A 394 49.85 9.63 7.98
CA ASN A 394 50.87 10.08 8.93
C ASN A 394 50.94 11.62 9.04
N VAL A 395 49.85 12.30 8.69
CA VAL A 395 49.75 13.76 8.75
C VAL A 395 49.36 14.20 10.16
N THR A 396 50.18 15.05 10.77
CA THR A 396 49.91 15.63 12.10
C THR A 396 48.87 16.75 12.06
N GLY A 397 48.30 17.08 13.23
CA GLY A 397 47.31 18.15 13.40
C GLY A 397 45.87 17.72 13.16
N THR A 398 44.94 18.67 13.28
CA THR A 398 43.51 18.45 13.00
C THR A 398 43.34 18.25 11.49
N ASN A 399 42.81 17.10 11.10
CA ASN A 399 42.54 16.77 9.71
C ASN A 399 41.07 16.36 9.58
N LYS A 400 40.53 16.41 8.36
CA LYS A 400 39.12 16.13 8.10
C LYS A 400 38.97 14.90 7.22
N TYR A 401 38.23 13.92 7.71
CA TYR A 401 37.67 12.84 6.91
C TYR A 401 36.28 13.22 6.43
N THR A 402 35.99 12.91 5.18
CA THR A 402 34.65 13.01 4.61
C THR A 402 34.33 11.68 3.96
N TYR A 403 33.31 11.02 4.48
CA TYR A 403 32.82 9.74 3.99
C TYR A 403 31.58 9.99 3.16
N THR A 404 31.49 9.36 2.00
CA THR A 404 30.31 9.40 1.16
C THR A 404 29.81 7.98 0.93
N VAL A 405 28.53 7.73 1.22
CA VAL A 405 27.86 6.44 0.97
C VAL A 405 27.04 6.51 -0.34
N PRO A 406 26.76 5.37 -1.00
CA PRO A 406 25.89 5.29 -2.17
C PRO A 406 24.46 5.74 -1.87
N SER A 407 23.71 6.01 -2.93
CA SER A 407 22.34 6.53 -2.82
C SER A 407 21.31 5.59 -2.19
N TYR A 408 21.66 4.32 -1.95
CA TYR A 408 20.81 3.37 -1.25
C TYR A 408 21.09 3.30 0.26
N ALA A 409 22.10 4.03 0.75
CA ALA A 409 22.52 4.03 2.14
C ALA A 409 22.51 5.44 2.74
N ASN A 410 22.19 5.52 4.02
CA ASN A 410 22.22 6.74 4.82
C ASN A 410 23.23 6.59 5.94
N VAL A 411 23.77 7.71 6.38
CA VAL A 411 24.62 7.80 7.55
C VAL A 411 23.77 8.25 8.74
N GLY A 412 23.97 7.62 9.89
CA GLY A 412 23.23 7.88 11.13
C GLY A 412 24.11 7.78 12.37
N TYR A 413 23.57 8.20 13.51
CA TYR A 413 24.15 8.00 14.85
C TYR A 413 25.63 8.42 14.98
N PRO A 414 25.99 9.67 14.66
CA PRO A 414 27.38 10.10 14.76
C PRO A 414 27.77 10.25 16.24
N THR A 415 29.00 9.89 16.58
CA THR A 415 29.59 10.05 17.92
C THR A 415 30.96 10.73 17.84
N GLY A 416 31.43 11.25 18.97
CA GLY A 416 32.73 11.93 19.05
C GLY A 416 32.80 13.14 18.13
N ALA A 417 33.86 13.24 17.33
CA ALA A 417 34.06 14.35 16.39
C ALA A 417 33.50 14.11 14.98
N CYS A 418 32.61 13.13 14.82
CA CYS A 418 31.86 12.92 13.59
C CYS A 418 30.56 13.73 13.59
N THR A 419 30.18 14.24 12.42
CA THR A 419 28.95 14.99 12.17
C THR A 419 28.34 14.55 10.86
N ILE A 420 27.02 14.67 10.72
CA ILE A 420 26.27 14.32 9.51
C ILE A 420 25.69 15.60 8.93
N ASN A 421 25.71 15.71 7.61
CA ASN A 421 25.03 16.83 6.94
C ASN A 421 23.51 16.58 6.95
N PRO A 422 22.69 17.39 7.65
CA PRO A 422 21.24 17.16 7.72
C PRO A 422 20.55 17.35 6.37
N SER A 423 21.16 18.07 5.43
CA SER A 423 20.67 18.24 4.06
C SER A 423 21.16 17.13 3.11
N ASN A 424 22.13 16.32 3.53
CA ASN A 424 22.64 15.19 2.77
C ASN A 424 23.09 14.07 3.70
N LEU A 425 22.15 13.20 4.04
CA LEU A 425 22.39 12.04 4.91
C LEU A 425 23.35 11.01 4.30
N GLN A 426 23.87 11.20 3.08
CA GLN A 426 24.89 10.33 2.49
C GLN A 426 26.32 10.75 2.83
N VAL A 427 26.50 11.81 3.63
CA VAL A 427 27.82 12.36 3.95
C VAL A 427 28.02 12.48 5.45
N ALA A 428 29.07 11.84 5.95
CA ALA A 428 29.61 12.07 7.29
C ALA A 428 30.97 12.75 7.23
N VAL A 429 31.20 13.65 8.18
CA VAL A 429 32.44 14.40 8.33
C VAL A 429 33.00 14.17 9.72
N CYS A 430 34.23 13.66 9.82
CA CYS A 430 34.91 13.46 11.10
C CYS A 430 36.19 14.30 11.14
N THR A 431 36.36 15.13 12.17
CA THR A 431 37.54 16.00 12.34
C THR A 431 38.56 15.49 13.37
N ASP A 432 38.16 14.48 14.13
CA ASP A 432 38.96 13.77 15.13
C ASP A 432 38.29 12.40 15.39
N ILE A 433 38.65 11.71 16.48
CA ILE A 433 38.09 10.42 16.87
C ILE A 433 36.56 10.49 16.99
N GLY A 434 35.90 9.59 16.27
CA GLY A 434 34.46 9.46 16.29
C GLY A 434 33.99 8.28 15.45
N SER A 435 32.71 7.94 15.58
CA SER A 435 32.08 6.90 14.77
C SER A 435 30.76 7.36 14.17
N PHE A 436 30.27 6.60 13.20
CA PHE A 436 28.91 6.72 12.67
C PHE A 436 28.45 5.37 12.12
N SER A 437 27.15 5.24 11.93
CA SER A 437 26.50 4.05 11.40
C SER A 437 26.03 4.28 9.97
N ILE A 438 25.99 3.21 9.17
CA ILE A 438 25.46 3.24 7.80
C ILE A 438 24.24 2.34 7.74
N GLY A 439 23.06 2.87 7.45
CA GLY A 439 21.80 2.14 7.26
C GLY A 439 21.37 2.09 5.79
N LEU A 440 20.28 1.39 5.50
CA LEU A 440 19.61 1.52 4.19
C LEU A 440 18.92 2.90 4.10
N VAL A 441 18.64 3.38 2.88
CA VAL A 441 17.75 4.53 2.66
C VAL A 441 16.35 3.99 2.46
N GLU A 442 15.71 3.57 3.54
CA GLU A 442 14.31 3.23 3.48
C GLU A 442 13.45 4.48 3.26
N PRO A 443 12.29 4.36 2.60
CA PRO A 443 11.33 5.44 2.57
C PRO A 443 10.89 5.81 3.99
N ALA A 444 10.78 7.10 4.32
CA ALA A 444 10.42 7.54 5.68
C ALA A 444 9.11 6.92 6.21
N TRP A 445 8.16 6.63 5.32
CA TRP A 445 6.89 5.98 5.70
C TRP A 445 7.11 4.54 6.19
N PHE A 446 8.14 3.83 5.72
CA PHE A 446 8.43 2.45 6.10
C PHE A 446 8.73 2.37 7.60
N SER A 447 9.68 3.19 8.05
CA SER A 447 10.09 3.30 9.45
C SER A 447 9.00 3.96 10.32
N THR A 448 8.31 4.99 9.82
CA THR A 448 7.19 5.65 10.54
C THR A 448 6.01 4.69 10.79
N ASN A 449 5.75 3.77 9.85
CA ASN A 449 4.68 2.76 10.00
C ASN A 449 5.18 1.43 10.57
N LEU A 450 6.43 1.35 11.03
CA LEU A 450 7.01 0.18 11.69
C LEU A 450 6.99 -1.09 10.82
N TRP A 451 7.12 -0.97 9.50
CA TRP A 451 7.12 -2.15 8.62
C TRP A 451 8.35 -3.04 8.76
N GLN A 452 9.45 -2.52 9.31
CA GLN A 452 10.63 -3.28 9.71
C GLN A 452 10.30 -4.42 10.69
N ASP A 453 9.25 -4.26 11.51
CA ASP A 453 8.83 -5.27 12.49
C ASP A 453 8.07 -6.44 11.83
N TYR A 454 7.66 -6.28 10.56
CA TYR A 454 6.77 -7.21 9.86
C TYR A 454 7.38 -7.79 8.58
N LEU A 455 8.71 -7.71 8.44
CA LEU A 455 9.46 -8.35 7.37
C LEU A 455 10.56 -9.26 7.93
N TYR A 456 10.31 -10.56 7.87
CA TYR A 456 11.38 -11.54 8.02
C TYR A 456 12.21 -11.61 6.73
N TYR A 457 13.49 -11.89 6.88
CA TYR A 457 14.49 -11.82 5.82
C TYR A 457 15.52 -12.92 5.99
N GLU A 458 15.84 -13.61 4.89
CA GLU A 458 16.99 -14.50 4.78
C GLU A 458 17.73 -14.26 3.47
N TRP A 459 19.06 -14.40 3.48
CA TRP A 459 19.87 -14.38 2.27
C TRP A 459 20.92 -15.49 2.25
N SER A 460 21.35 -15.85 1.05
CA SER A 460 22.37 -16.87 0.81
C SER A 460 23.51 -16.34 -0.08
N PRO A 461 24.78 -16.46 0.34
CA PRO A 461 25.92 -16.06 -0.49
C PRO A 461 26.10 -16.96 -1.72
N THR A 462 25.55 -18.18 -1.71
CA THR A 462 25.63 -19.13 -2.82
C THR A 462 24.30 -19.26 -3.56
N SER A 463 23.34 -18.37 -3.29
CA SER A 463 21.99 -18.43 -3.87
C SER A 463 21.30 -19.78 -3.65
N SER A 464 21.46 -20.37 -2.46
CA SER A 464 20.94 -21.69 -2.11
C SER A 464 19.51 -21.69 -1.57
N LEU A 465 18.82 -20.53 -1.55
CA LEU A 465 17.46 -20.48 -1.03
C LEU A 465 16.47 -21.01 -2.07
N GLU A 466 15.36 -21.58 -1.57
CA GLU A 466 14.25 -22.05 -2.38
C GLU A 466 12.93 -21.44 -1.93
N ALA A 467 12.01 -21.18 -2.86
CA ALA A 467 10.66 -20.70 -2.57
C ALA A 467 9.65 -21.43 -3.45
N GLY A 468 8.94 -22.40 -2.89
CA GLY A 468 8.16 -23.36 -3.65
C GLY A 468 9.04 -24.16 -4.62
N GLY A 469 8.77 -24.08 -5.92
CA GLY A 469 9.60 -24.74 -6.95
C GLY A 469 10.74 -23.89 -7.50
N ARG A 470 10.95 -22.66 -7.00
CA ARG A 470 12.02 -21.78 -7.48
C ARG A 470 13.28 -22.00 -6.64
N THR A 471 14.39 -22.29 -7.29
CA THR A 471 15.72 -22.47 -6.67
C THR A 471 16.67 -21.36 -7.13
N GLY A 472 17.89 -21.31 -6.58
CA GLY A 472 18.87 -20.32 -7.01
C GLY A 472 18.60 -18.92 -6.46
N ILE A 473 17.89 -18.81 -5.34
CA ILE A 473 17.46 -17.51 -4.78
C ILE A 473 18.54 -16.95 -3.86
N GLY A 474 18.95 -15.69 -4.10
CA GLY A 474 19.94 -14.97 -3.31
C GLY A 474 19.39 -14.40 -2.01
N ALA A 475 18.13 -13.94 -2.00
CA ALA A 475 17.45 -13.47 -0.79
C ALA A 475 15.92 -13.66 -0.87
N VAL A 476 15.30 -13.89 0.28
CA VAL A 476 13.86 -14.04 0.48
C VAL A 476 13.41 -13.03 1.53
N LEU A 477 12.25 -12.42 1.29
CA LEU A 477 11.49 -11.68 2.30
C LEU A 477 10.20 -12.45 2.60
N VAL A 478 9.81 -12.51 3.86
CA VAL A 478 8.49 -13.01 4.26
C VAL A 478 7.76 -11.89 4.99
N GLY A 479 6.68 -11.40 4.37
CA GLY A 479 5.78 -10.44 4.99
C GLY A 479 4.88 -11.16 5.98
N VAL A 480 5.07 -10.88 7.26
CA VAL A 480 4.34 -11.56 8.33
C VAL A 480 3.00 -10.88 8.56
N GLY A 481 1.91 -11.67 8.54
CA GLY A 481 0.57 -11.16 8.78
C GLY A 481 0.24 -11.10 10.28
N GLU A 482 -1.03 -11.26 10.64
CA GLU A 482 -1.47 -11.26 12.04
C GLU A 482 -0.88 -12.44 12.83
N PRO A 483 -0.60 -12.28 14.13
CA PRO A 483 -0.30 -13.41 14.99
C PRO A 483 -1.39 -14.50 14.91
N ILE A 484 -1.04 -15.71 14.47
CA ILE A 484 -1.95 -16.86 14.52
C ILE A 484 -1.99 -17.40 15.96
N VAL A 485 -3.17 -17.37 16.58
CA VAL A 485 -3.35 -17.70 18.00
C VAL A 485 -4.10 -19.00 18.28
N ASN A 486 -4.74 -19.60 17.27
CA ASN A 486 -5.55 -20.79 17.43
C ASN A 486 -4.83 -22.06 16.97
N ALA A 487 -4.75 -23.07 17.83
CA ALA A 487 -4.35 -24.43 17.44
C ALA A 487 -5.40 -25.07 16.51
N PRO A 488 -5.03 -25.97 15.58
CA PRO A 488 -3.68 -26.51 15.33
C PRO A 488 -2.83 -25.66 14.37
N TYR A 489 -3.22 -24.42 14.10
CA TYR A 489 -2.74 -23.66 12.96
C TYR A 489 -1.48 -22.83 13.26
N ALA A 490 -1.27 -22.46 14.52
CA ALA A 490 0.00 -21.88 14.94
C ALA A 490 1.10 -22.95 14.95
N THR A 491 2.16 -22.79 14.14
CA THR A 491 3.33 -23.71 14.13
C THR A 491 3.96 -23.87 15.52
N LYS A 492 3.83 -22.82 16.35
CA LYS A 492 4.32 -22.78 17.73
C LYS A 492 3.47 -23.64 18.71
N GLY A 493 2.28 -24.10 18.30
CA GLY A 493 1.31 -24.75 19.19
C GLY A 493 0.76 -23.84 20.29
N SER A 494 1.07 -22.54 20.25
CA SER A 494 0.65 -21.48 21.18
C SER A 494 0.55 -20.15 20.43
N PRO A 495 -0.11 -19.13 21.01
CA PRO A 495 -0.16 -17.80 20.41
C PRO A 495 1.23 -17.27 20.06
N GLN A 496 1.37 -16.81 18.82
CA GLN A 496 2.52 -16.03 18.39
C GLN A 496 2.59 -14.73 19.20
N SER A 497 3.78 -14.38 19.68
CA SER A 497 4.00 -13.15 20.45
C SER A 497 5.26 -12.46 19.94
N ARG A 498 5.08 -11.26 19.38
CA ARG A 498 6.12 -10.44 18.75
C ARG A 498 6.51 -9.26 19.66
N PRO A 499 7.66 -8.61 19.44
CA PRO A 499 7.98 -7.35 20.10
C PRO A 499 6.86 -6.30 19.89
N PRO A 500 6.62 -5.42 20.88
CA PRO A 500 7.36 -5.27 22.14
C PRO A 500 6.96 -6.28 23.24
N VAL A 501 5.98 -7.16 22.98
CA VAL A 501 5.42 -8.07 23.99
C VAL A 501 6.40 -9.21 24.34
N ASN A 502 7.14 -9.70 23.36
CA ASN A 502 8.16 -10.74 23.54
C ASN A 502 9.54 -10.24 23.10
N LEU A 503 10.45 -10.08 24.07
CA LEU A 503 11.82 -9.60 23.82
C LEU A 503 12.77 -10.69 23.32
N THR A 504 12.38 -11.97 23.40
CA THR A 504 13.16 -13.11 22.91
C THR A 504 12.31 -13.99 22.00
N PRO A 505 11.79 -13.45 20.89
CA PRO A 505 10.90 -14.18 20.01
C PRO A 505 11.66 -15.25 19.22
N SER A 506 11.02 -16.39 19.07
CA SER A 506 11.47 -17.48 18.21
C SER A 506 11.00 -17.25 16.77
N LEU A 507 11.52 -18.02 15.81
CA LEU A 507 11.08 -17.91 14.41
C LEU A 507 9.58 -18.18 14.24
N SER A 508 9.03 -19.09 15.04
CA SER A 508 7.61 -19.42 15.03
C SER A 508 6.72 -18.35 15.64
N ASP A 509 7.28 -17.30 16.29
CA ASP A 509 6.54 -16.10 16.68
C ASP A 509 6.28 -15.14 15.50
N TYR A 510 7.02 -15.31 14.41
CA TYR A 510 6.90 -14.49 13.21
C TYR A 510 6.24 -15.25 12.06
N LEU A 511 6.62 -16.51 11.83
CA LEU A 511 6.26 -17.29 10.65
C LEU A 511 5.25 -18.40 10.98
N ASP A 512 4.36 -18.65 10.02
CA ASP A 512 3.11 -19.40 10.21
C ASP A 512 3.11 -20.80 9.62
N SER A 513 4.00 -21.10 8.69
CA SER A 513 4.07 -22.44 8.09
C SER A 513 5.23 -23.26 8.64
N ALA A 514 5.03 -24.57 8.71
CA ALA A 514 6.08 -25.51 9.05
C ALA A 514 7.29 -25.37 8.11
N GLU A 515 7.05 -25.05 6.83
CA GLU A 515 8.10 -24.81 5.85
C GLU A 515 8.89 -23.53 6.17
N ASN A 516 8.19 -22.39 6.33
CA ASN A 516 8.83 -21.09 6.61
C ASN A 516 9.58 -21.07 7.95
N VAL A 517 9.13 -21.83 8.94
CA VAL A 517 9.79 -21.94 10.26
C VAL A 517 10.95 -22.94 10.25
N SER A 518 11.07 -23.77 9.22
CA SER A 518 12.11 -24.77 9.15
C SER A 518 13.51 -24.14 8.97
N VAL A 519 14.55 -24.91 9.28
CA VAL A 519 15.95 -24.45 9.20
C VAL A 519 16.61 -24.79 7.86
N ASN A 520 15.86 -25.33 6.89
CA ASN A 520 16.38 -25.91 5.65
C ASN A 520 16.58 -24.90 4.51
N SER A 521 16.28 -23.61 4.73
CA SER A 521 16.33 -22.54 3.70
C SER A 521 15.35 -22.73 2.52
N ILE A 522 14.30 -23.52 2.72
CA ILE A 522 13.18 -23.70 1.80
C ILE A 522 11.98 -22.93 2.37
N TYR A 523 11.35 -22.15 1.52
CA TYR A 523 10.23 -21.30 1.86
C TYR A 523 9.00 -21.67 1.04
N ASP A 524 7.84 -21.27 1.53
CA ASP A 524 6.60 -21.39 0.77
C ASP A 524 6.66 -20.65 -0.57
N ALA A 525 5.92 -21.15 -1.56
CA ALA A 525 5.80 -20.53 -2.87
C ALA A 525 5.27 -19.09 -2.76
N THR A 526 5.79 -18.18 -3.59
CA THR A 526 5.28 -16.79 -3.67
C THR A 526 3.82 -16.69 -4.13
N SER A 527 3.28 -17.78 -4.69
CA SER A 527 1.89 -17.91 -5.12
C SER A 527 0.98 -18.55 -4.07
N LYS A 528 1.50 -18.96 -2.90
CA LYS A 528 0.70 -19.58 -1.85
C LYS A 528 -0.33 -18.56 -1.36
N GLN A 529 -1.60 -18.95 -1.42
CA GLN A 529 -2.69 -18.09 -1.00
C GLN A 529 -2.79 -18.05 0.52
N ARG A 530 -3.09 -16.87 1.05
CA ARG A 530 -3.38 -16.70 2.48
C ARG A 530 -4.66 -17.42 2.84
N THR A 531 -4.70 -17.96 4.05
CA THR A 531 -5.86 -18.59 4.66
C THR A 531 -5.94 -18.12 6.12
N ASN A 532 -7.00 -18.49 6.83
CA ASN A 532 -7.10 -18.21 8.27
C ASN A 532 -5.95 -18.84 9.10
N ASN A 533 -5.22 -19.78 8.51
CA ASN A 533 -4.19 -20.59 9.15
C ASN A 533 -2.80 -20.35 8.55
N TYR A 534 -2.68 -19.38 7.64
CA TYR A 534 -1.45 -19.06 6.93
C TYR A 534 -1.56 -17.65 6.38
N ASN A 535 -0.88 -16.67 6.98
CA ASN A 535 -0.92 -15.30 6.52
C ASN A 535 0.44 -14.72 6.14
N ASP A 536 1.51 -15.50 6.28
CA ASP A 536 2.80 -15.24 5.64
C ASP A 536 2.64 -14.99 4.13
N GLN A 537 3.49 -14.12 3.60
CA GLN A 537 3.64 -13.93 2.18
C GLN A 537 5.11 -13.93 1.79
N THR A 538 5.53 -14.94 1.05
CA THR A 538 6.91 -15.08 0.57
C THR A 538 7.15 -14.22 -0.67
N PHE A 539 8.28 -13.53 -0.70
CA PHE A 539 8.78 -12.71 -1.78
C PHE A 539 10.21 -13.11 -2.11
N VAL A 540 10.51 -13.24 -3.40
CA VAL A 540 11.87 -13.47 -3.88
C VAL A 540 12.51 -12.14 -4.21
N VAL A 541 13.67 -11.87 -3.61
CA VAL A 541 14.51 -10.72 -3.93
C VAL A 541 15.43 -11.16 -5.08
N SER A 542 14.94 -11.00 -6.31
CA SER A 542 15.73 -11.30 -7.52
C SER A 542 16.67 -10.14 -7.84
N PRO A 543 17.96 -10.38 -8.11
CA PRO A 543 18.77 -9.45 -8.90
C PRO A 543 18.13 -9.12 -10.26
#